data_AF-A0A2Z4ID95-F1
#
_entry.id   AF-A0A2Z4ID95-F1
#
_cell.length_a   1.000
_cell.length_b   1.000
_cell.length_c   1.000
_cell.angle_alpha   90.00
_cell.angle_beta   90.00
_cell.angle_gamma   90.00
#
_symmetry.space_group_name_H-M   'P 1'
#
loop_
_entity.id
_entity.type
_entity.pdbx_description
1 polymer ?
#
loop_
_entity_poly.entity_id
_entity_poly.type
_entity_poly.pdbx_seq_one_letter_code
_entity_poly.pdbx_strand_id
1 'polypeptide(L)'
;MKLNKSIKIFIGTLAVILVIKIPSTAKVVMPAIFSDNMVLQRDAEVPIWGWSESNRAVSISVPWLKEEIKTKSDSNGKWKAWVKTPMSGGPFTLSFDDGDKFEIKDVLIGEVWLCSGQSNMEMPMKGYTSQPVEGANEDLLTSDNQSIRLIKVPRNASLEPLENFEGRWEKSTSKTVSEFSAVAWYFANYLNKSLNVPVGVIVSAYGGSNIQSWMSKQMLSDFNEISIPESMEGIKTPNRKATLLYNAMLRPIIGYGIRGVLWYQGESNVVNPSNYEDLMVQLVKSWRKEWEQEKLDFYYTQIAPYSYKRYIYGKLVGERNGAYLREAQLKASYRIPNSGMAVLMDIGEEKNIHPKKKKEVGLRLAYQALAKTYNLQGFEHSSPIPSNLSQSGNELIVEFENVPNGLIVKKHVDNEASFFISSNDSIFYKSNARVKGNKLFLSCDEVDNPIAVHYGFENYKMGILFSSGGLPVSSFRMNAWK
;
A
#
# COMPACT_ATOMS: atom_id res chain seq x y z
N MET A 1 -94.08 24.26 8.47
CA MET A 1 -93.73 24.15 9.90
C MET A 1 -92.77 22.98 10.07
N LYS A 2 -91.69 23.19 10.82
CA LYS A 2 -90.50 22.33 10.96
C LYS A 2 -90.84 20.95 11.56
N LEU A 3 -90.15 19.89 11.10
CA LEU A 3 -89.15 19.16 11.89
C LEU A 3 -88.52 18.03 11.04
N ASN A 4 -87.25 18.22 10.63
CA ASN A 4 -86.39 17.14 10.16
C ASN A 4 -85.83 16.39 11.37
N LYS A 5 -86.03 15.07 11.45
CA LYS A 5 -85.29 14.17 12.35
C LYS A 5 -84.40 13.25 11.53
N SER A 6 -83.09 13.43 11.71
CA SER A 6 -82.03 12.60 11.17
C SER A 6 -81.97 11.25 11.89
N ILE A 7 -81.88 10.16 11.13
CA ILE A 7 -81.43 8.85 11.63
C ILE A 7 -80.11 8.54 10.92
N LYS A 8 -79.01 8.58 11.66
CA LYS A 8 -77.69 8.10 11.22
C LYS A 8 -77.61 6.60 11.54
N ILE A 9 -77.56 5.77 10.51
CA ILE A 9 -77.21 4.35 10.63
C ILE A 9 -75.69 4.25 10.66
N PHE A 10 -75.15 3.73 11.76
CA PHE A 10 -73.73 3.48 11.96
C PHE A 10 -73.40 2.09 11.38
N ILE A 11 -72.79 2.06 10.19
CA ILE A 11 -72.22 0.81 9.64
C ILE A 11 -70.79 0.71 10.18
N GLY A 12 -70.60 -0.15 11.18
CA GLY A 12 -69.28 -0.48 11.71
C GLY A 12 -68.56 -1.42 10.74
N THR A 13 -67.63 -0.89 9.95
CA THR A 13 -66.74 -1.70 9.12
C THR A 13 -65.62 -2.24 10.01
N LEU A 14 -65.69 -3.53 10.35
CA LEU A 14 -64.62 -4.25 11.04
C LEU A 14 -63.46 -4.46 10.04
N ALA A 15 -62.45 -3.59 10.08
CA ALA A 15 -61.23 -3.75 9.30
C ALA A 15 -60.37 -4.86 9.90
N VAL A 16 -60.45 -6.06 9.34
CA VAL A 16 -59.50 -7.14 9.62
C VAL A 16 -58.15 -6.72 9.02
N ILE A 17 -57.23 -6.23 9.86
CA ILE A 17 -55.84 -5.99 9.47
C ILE A 17 -55.19 -7.37 9.31
N LEU A 18 -55.12 -7.85 8.07
CA LEU A 18 -54.35 -9.03 7.71
C LEU A 18 -52.86 -8.64 7.77
N VAL A 19 -52.19 -8.97 8.87
CA VAL A 19 -50.73 -8.85 8.98
C VAL A 19 -50.11 -9.91 8.08
N ILE A 20 -49.84 -9.54 6.82
CA ILE A 20 -49.01 -10.34 5.92
C ILE A 20 -47.59 -10.29 6.49
N LYS A 21 -47.20 -11.31 7.25
CA LYS A 21 -45.79 -11.56 7.55
C LYS A 21 -45.12 -11.94 6.24
N ILE A 22 -44.51 -10.96 5.56
CA ILE A 22 -43.53 -11.25 4.52
C ILE A 22 -42.44 -12.07 5.21
N PRO A 23 -42.13 -13.30 4.77
CA PRO A 23 -40.98 -14.01 5.29
C PRO A 23 -39.76 -13.17 4.95
N SER A 24 -39.21 -12.51 5.98
CA SER A 24 -37.84 -12.02 5.92
C SER A 24 -37.00 -13.27 5.73
N THR A 25 -36.47 -13.46 4.53
CA THR A 25 -35.53 -14.55 4.27
C THR A 25 -34.26 -14.17 5.01
N ALA A 26 -34.07 -14.74 6.19
CA ALA A 26 -32.81 -14.66 6.88
C ALA A 26 -31.73 -15.20 5.93
N LYS A 27 -30.60 -14.51 5.86
CA LYS A 27 -29.45 -14.98 5.10
C LYS A 27 -28.27 -14.19 5.60
N VAL A 28 -27.24 -14.90 6.04
CA VAL A 28 -25.94 -14.27 6.28
C VAL A 28 -25.50 -13.53 5.01
N VAL A 29 -25.25 -12.23 5.14
CA VAL A 29 -24.71 -11.38 4.08
C VAL A 29 -23.26 -11.05 4.41
N MET A 30 -22.37 -11.31 3.46
CA MET A 30 -20.94 -11.06 3.63
C MET A 30 -20.50 -9.85 2.80
N PRO A 31 -19.55 -9.03 3.28
CA PRO A 31 -18.91 -8.04 2.43
C PRO A 31 -18.08 -8.71 1.35
N ALA A 32 -17.86 -8.02 0.22
CA ALA A 32 -17.21 -8.57 -0.97
C ALA A 32 -15.82 -9.16 -0.73
N ILE A 33 -15.12 -8.71 0.32
CA ILE A 33 -13.82 -9.24 0.74
C ILE A 33 -13.90 -10.72 1.18
N PHE A 34 -15.07 -11.20 1.62
CA PHE A 34 -15.34 -12.60 1.90
C PHE A 34 -16.20 -13.18 0.77
N SER A 35 -15.53 -13.75 -0.23
CA SER A 35 -16.17 -14.35 -1.40
C SER A 35 -15.39 -15.57 -1.88
N ASP A 36 -15.97 -16.36 -2.77
CA ASP A 36 -15.32 -17.55 -3.32
C ASP A 36 -13.93 -17.22 -3.88
N ASN A 37 -13.00 -18.19 -3.81
CA ASN A 37 -11.60 -18.05 -4.20
C ASN A 37 -10.75 -17.17 -3.24
N MET A 38 -11.25 -16.76 -2.08
CA MET A 38 -10.48 -15.95 -1.13
C MET A 38 -9.27 -16.69 -0.51
N VAL A 39 -8.38 -15.91 0.11
CA VAL A 39 -7.28 -16.42 0.94
C VAL A 39 -7.42 -15.84 2.33
N LEU A 40 -7.46 -16.69 3.35
CA LEU A 40 -7.33 -16.26 4.75
C LEU A 40 -5.86 -16.33 5.17
N GLN A 41 -5.45 -15.36 6.00
CA GLN A 41 -4.11 -15.32 6.57
C GLN A 41 -3.87 -16.57 7.42
N ARG A 42 -2.78 -17.30 7.13
CA ARG A 42 -2.34 -18.50 7.82
C ARG A 42 -1.67 -18.19 9.16
N ASP A 43 -1.66 -19.18 10.03
CA ASP A 43 -1.03 -19.13 11.36
C ASP A 43 -1.42 -17.87 12.15
N ALA A 44 -2.73 -17.61 12.17
CA ALA A 44 -3.31 -16.42 12.76
C ALA A 44 -4.71 -16.70 13.30
N GLU A 45 -5.20 -15.79 14.13
CA GLU A 45 -6.61 -15.69 14.49
C GLU A 45 -7.20 -14.52 13.69
N VAL A 46 -7.96 -14.84 12.64
CA VAL A 46 -8.46 -13.86 11.67
C VAL A 46 -9.91 -13.52 11.96
N PRO A 47 -10.29 -12.23 11.92
CA PRO A 47 -11.69 -11.86 12.07
C PRO A 47 -12.45 -12.12 10.76
N ILE A 48 -13.66 -12.63 10.91
CA ILE A 48 -14.68 -12.72 9.87
C ILE A 48 -15.89 -11.95 10.36
N TRP A 49 -16.48 -11.14 9.48
CA TRP A 49 -17.63 -10.30 9.81
C TRP A 49 -18.61 -10.25 8.66
N GLY A 50 -19.84 -9.87 9.00
CA GLY A 50 -20.92 -9.71 8.04
C GLY A 50 -22.17 -9.15 8.69
N TRP A 51 -23.28 -9.34 8.01
CA TRP A 51 -24.61 -8.95 8.47
C TRP A 51 -25.53 -10.16 8.53
N SER A 52 -26.52 -10.09 9.42
CA SER A 52 -27.67 -10.98 9.55
C SER A 52 -28.83 -10.14 10.09
N GLU A 53 -30.00 -10.74 10.33
CA GLU A 53 -31.06 -10.05 11.08
C GLU A 53 -30.57 -9.67 12.49
N SER A 54 -31.13 -8.61 13.07
CA SER A 54 -30.71 -8.11 14.38
C SER A 54 -30.86 -9.15 15.49
N ASN A 55 -29.88 -9.23 16.39
CA ASN A 55 -29.87 -10.14 17.55
C ASN A 55 -29.98 -11.64 17.20
N ARG A 56 -29.55 -12.04 16.01
CA ARG A 56 -29.62 -13.41 15.52
C ARG A 56 -28.33 -14.17 15.80
N ALA A 57 -28.46 -15.44 16.19
CA ALA A 57 -27.31 -16.32 16.37
C ALA A 57 -26.74 -16.68 15.00
N VAL A 58 -25.41 -16.66 14.87
CA VAL A 58 -24.68 -17.05 13.67
C VAL A 58 -23.66 -18.11 14.05
N SER A 59 -23.67 -19.24 13.35
CA SER A 59 -22.72 -20.33 13.50
C SER A 59 -21.80 -20.39 12.27
N ILE A 60 -20.51 -20.57 12.51
CA ILE A 60 -19.47 -20.62 11.48
C ILE A 60 -18.78 -21.99 11.57
N SER A 61 -18.83 -22.74 10.50
CA SER A 61 -18.17 -24.05 10.38
C SER A 61 -17.03 -23.96 9.39
N VAL A 62 -15.84 -24.39 9.84
CA VAL A 62 -14.62 -24.43 9.03
C VAL A 62 -14.02 -25.84 9.08
N PRO A 63 -13.51 -26.40 7.96
CA PRO A 63 -13.13 -27.83 7.92
C PRO A 63 -11.98 -28.25 8.84
N TRP A 64 -11.18 -27.29 9.33
CA TRP A 64 -10.03 -27.55 10.21
C TRP A 64 -10.34 -27.42 11.71
N LEU A 65 -11.58 -27.05 12.08
CA LEU A 65 -12.03 -27.04 13.46
C LEU A 65 -13.12 -28.10 13.66
N LYS A 66 -13.08 -28.78 14.82
CA LYS A 66 -14.10 -29.79 15.17
C LYS A 66 -15.42 -29.16 15.61
N GLU A 67 -15.34 -28.01 16.26
CA GLU A 67 -16.48 -27.29 16.81
C GLU A 67 -16.80 -26.06 15.96
N GLU A 68 -18.09 -25.75 15.86
CA GLU A 68 -18.55 -24.51 15.23
C GLU A 68 -18.26 -23.31 16.11
N ILE A 69 -17.85 -22.21 15.46
CA ILE A 69 -17.68 -20.93 16.12
C ILE A 69 -19.04 -20.25 16.17
N LYS A 70 -19.47 -19.83 17.35
CA LYS A 70 -20.76 -19.17 17.55
C LYS A 70 -20.56 -17.68 17.84
N THR A 71 -21.37 -16.85 17.19
CA THR A 71 -21.46 -15.42 17.45
C THR A 71 -22.92 -14.98 17.35
N LYS A 72 -23.17 -13.70 17.59
CA LYS A 72 -24.50 -13.10 17.51
C LYS A 72 -24.41 -11.74 16.84
N SER A 73 -25.33 -11.43 15.95
CA SER A 73 -25.48 -10.08 15.40
C SER A 73 -25.97 -9.10 16.46
N ASP A 74 -25.53 -7.85 16.34
CA ASP A 74 -25.97 -6.75 17.19
C ASP A 74 -27.37 -6.24 16.80
N SER A 75 -27.82 -5.14 17.42
CA SER A 75 -29.10 -4.51 17.10
C SER A 75 -29.17 -3.98 15.67
N ASN A 76 -28.03 -3.74 15.03
CA ASN A 76 -27.91 -3.27 13.64
C ASN A 76 -27.66 -4.43 12.66
N GLY A 77 -27.73 -5.68 13.13
CA GLY A 77 -27.51 -6.86 12.30
C GLY A 77 -26.03 -7.20 12.05
N LYS A 78 -25.07 -6.45 12.60
CA LYS A 78 -23.64 -6.69 12.38
C LYS A 78 -23.12 -7.76 13.32
N TRP A 79 -22.28 -8.65 12.82
CA TRP A 79 -21.59 -9.64 13.64
C TRP A 79 -20.10 -9.72 13.25
N LYS A 80 -19.27 -10.11 14.22
CA LYS A 80 -17.85 -10.41 14.04
C LYS A 80 -17.52 -11.65 14.86
N ALA A 81 -16.67 -12.50 14.31
CA ALA A 81 -16.13 -13.68 14.98
C ALA A 81 -14.67 -13.86 14.59
N TRP A 82 -13.88 -14.54 15.43
CA TRP A 82 -12.49 -14.82 15.19
C TRP A 82 -12.30 -16.29 14.87
N VAL A 83 -11.53 -16.58 13.81
CA VAL A 83 -11.28 -17.92 13.30
C VAL A 83 -9.78 -18.19 13.35
N LYS A 84 -9.36 -19.22 14.10
CA LYS A 84 -7.97 -19.69 14.06
C LYS A 84 -7.72 -20.42 12.75
N THR A 85 -6.65 -20.08 12.05
CA THR A 85 -6.28 -20.67 10.76
C THR A 85 -5.07 -21.62 10.91
N PRO A 86 -4.99 -22.69 10.11
CA PRO A 86 -3.84 -23.58 10.09
C PRO A 86 -2.61 -22.94 9.41
N MET A 87 -1.49 -23.68 9.38
CA MET A 87 -0.23 -23.25 8.77
C MET A 87 -0.30 -22.96 7.27
N SER A 88 -1.14 -23.67 6.51
CA SER A 88 -1.48 -23.44 5.10
C SER A 88 -2.47 -24.52 4.64
N GLY A 89 -3.08 -24.35 3.47
CA GLY A 89 -3.87 -25.42 2.83
C GLY A 89 -5.07 -24.92 2.01
N GLY A 90 -6.00 -25.83 1.77
CA GLY A 90 -7.19 -25.63 0.93
C GLY A 90 -7.06 -26.34 -0.43
N PRO A 91 -8.07 -26.19 -1.30
CA PRO A 91 -9.28 -25.39 -1.11
C PRO A 91 -10.22 -25.95 -0.04
N PHE A 92 -10.78 -25.06 0.76
CA PHE A 92 -11.79 -25.36 1.77
C PHE A 92 -13.14 -24.69 1.43
N THR A 93 -14.20 -25.18 2.06
CA THR A 93 -15.52 -24.52 2.07
C THR A 93 -15.84 -24.09 3.49
N LEU A 94 -16.11 -22.80 3.69
CA LEU A 94 -16.62 -22.26 4.95
C LEU A 94 -18.14 -22.19 4.87
N SER A 95 -18.81 -22.55 5.96
CA SER A 95 -20.27 -22.44 6.08
C SER A 95 -20.64 -21.47 7.18
N PHE A 96 -21.65 -20.65 6.91
CA PHE A 96 -22.25 -19.68 7.81
C PHE A 96 -23.74 -19.99 7.90
N ASP A 97 -24.28 -20.03 9.12
CA ASP A 97 -25.67 -20.42 9.35
C ASP A 97 -26.29 -19.53 10.43
N ASP A 98 -27.34 -18.78 10.06
CA ASP A 98 -28.19 -18.02 10.96
C ASP A 98 -29.62 -18.59 11.03
N GLY A 99 -29.83 -19.81 10.55
CA GLY A 99 -31.12 -20.41 10.19
C GLY A 99 -31.24 -20.64 8.68
N ASP A 100 -30.45 -19.91 7.88
CA ASP A 100 -30.30 -20.12 6.45
C ASP A 100 -28.81 -20.27 6.09
N LYS A 101 -28.45 -21.41 5.51
CA LYS A 101 -27.06 -21.77 5.23
C LYS A 101 -26.49 -20.98 4.04
N PHE A 102 -25.34 -20.36 4.24
CA PHE A 102 -24.51 -19.70 3.23
C PHE A 102 -23.11 -20.32 3.21
N GLU A 103 -22.51 -20.48 2.02
CA GLU A 103 -21.18 -21.08 1.88
C GLU A 103 -20.26 -20.17 1.06
N ILE A 104 -18.98 -20.14 1.45
CA ILE A 104 -17.87 -19.59 0.66
C ILE A 104 -16.95 -20.74 0.27
N LYS A 105 -16.68 -20.88 -1.02
CA LYS A 105 -15.96 -22.02 -1.62
C LYS A 105 -14.57 -21.62 -2.13
N ASP A 106 -13.72 -22.63 -2.34
CA ASP A 106 -12.35 -22.45 -2.84
C ASP A 106 -11.53 -21.48 -1.97
N VAL A 107 -11.62 -21.64 -0.64
CA VAL A 107 -10.86 -20.82 0.31
C VAL A 107 -9.52 -21.45 0.59
N LEU A 108 -8.46 -20.69 0.33
CA LEU A 108 -7.09 -21.08 0.67
C LEU A 108 -6.66 -20.47 1.99
N ILE A 109 -5.75 -21.16 2.68
CA ILE A 109 -5.04 -20.64 3.85
C ILE A 109 -3.60 -20.38 3.44
N GLY A 110 -3.18 -19.12 3.50
CA GLY A 110 -1.92 -18.65 2.94
C GLY A 110 -1.48 -17.29 3.48
N GLU A 111 -0.60 -16.61 2.77
CA GLU A 111 -0.21 -15.24 3.11
C GLU A 111 -1.16 -14.24 2.46
N VAL A 112 -1.56 -13.20 3.18
CA VAL A 112 -2.41 -12.13 2.65
C VAL A 112 -1.72 -10.79 2.81
N TRP A 113 -1.62 -10.04 1.71
CA TRP A 113 -0.97 -8.72 1.69
C TRP A 113 -1.89 -7.64 1.13
N LEU A 114 -1.95 -6.50 1.81
CA LEU A 114 -2.63 -5.31 1.32
C LEU A 114 -1.65 -4.47 0.49
N CYS A 115 -2.00 -4.18 -0.76
CA CYS A 115 -1.23 -3.38 -1.70
C CYS A 115 -1.97 -2.06 -1.94
N SER A 116 -1.43 -0.96 -1.44
CA SER A 116 -2.10 0.34 -1.43
C SER A 116 -1.23 1.49 -1.97
N GLY A 117 -1.88 2.59 -2.33
CA GLY A 117 -1.22 3.82 -2.76
C GLY A 117 -1.88 4.43 -3.99
N GLN A 118 -1.06 4.88 -4.95
CA GLN A 118 -1.54 5.56 -6.15
C GLN A 118 -1.27 4.79 -7.44
N SER A 119 -1.13 5.48 -8.57
CA SER A 119 -1.11 4.91 -9.92
C SER A 119 0.03 3.92 -10.13
N ASN A 120 1.19 4.11 -9.49
CA ASN A 120 2.29 3.18 -9.60
C ASN A 120 2.06 1.86 -8.86
N MET A 121 1.27 1.86 -7.77
CA MET A 121 0.72 0.62 -7.19
C MET A 121 -0.40 0.06 -8.07
N GLU A 122 -1.26 0.92 -8.60
CA GLU A 122 -2.47 0.50 -9.32
C GLU A 122 -2.19 -0.06 -10.73
N MET A 123 -1.10 0.36 -11.36
CA MET A 123 -0.80 0.11 -12.78
C MET A 123 -0.97 -1.36 -13.14
N PRO A 124 -1.87 -1.68 -14.10
CA PRO A 124 -2.14 -3.06 -14.46
C PRO A 124 -0.95 -3.68 -15.21
N MET A 125 -0.85 -5.00 -15.26
CA MET A 125 0.25 -5.68 -15.99
C MET A 125 0.30 -5.30 -17.47
N LYS A 126 -0.84 -5.08 -18.13
CA LYS A 126 -0.88 -4.57 -19.51
C LYS A 126 -0.35 -3.13 -19.67
N GLY A 127 -0.09 -2.43 -18.58
CA GLY A 127 0.29 -1.02 -18.56
C GLY A 127 -0.88 -0.05 -18.77
N TYR A 128 -0.56 1.24 -18.77
CA TYR A 128 -1.48 2.28 -19.21
C TYR A 128 -1.25 2.59 -20.69
N THR A 129 -2.15 3.37 -21.30
CA THR A 129 -1.97 3.84 -22.68
C THR A 129 -0.59 4.47 -22.86
N SER A 130 0.19 3.92 -23.79
CA SER A 130 1.56 4.33 -24.13
C SER A 130 2.57 4.31 -22.97
N GLN A 131 2.29 3.54 -21.91
CA GLN A 131 3.14 3.39 -20.74
C GLN A 131 3.20 1.90 -20.40
N PRO A 132 4.10 1.15 -21.04
CA PRO A 132 4.15 -0.30 -20.91
C PRO A 132 4.69 -0.72 -19.54
N VAL A 133 4.39 -1.96 -19.14
CA VAL A 133 5.21 -2.68 -18.17
C VAL A 133 6.23 -3.51 -18.96
N GLU A 134 7.51 -3.36 -18.64
CA GLU A 134 8.59 -4.09 -19.31
C GLU A 134 8.48 -5.60 -19.02
N GLY A 135 8.55 -6.44 -20.05
CA GLY A 135 8.42 -7.90 -19.93
C GLY A 135 7.00 -8.42 -19.69
N ALA A 136 5.97 -7.57 -19.77
CA ALA A 136 4.61 -7.94 -19.40
C ALA A 136 4.04 -9.11 -20.21
N ASN A 137 4.27 -9.14 -21.52
CA ASN A 137 3.73 -10.22 -22.36
C ASN A 137 4.34 -11.57 -21.97
N GLU A 138 5.66 -11.61 -21.77
CA GLU A 138 6.38 -12.81 -21.37
C GLU A 138 5.94 -13.30 -19.98
N ASP A 139 5.79 -12.39 -19.02
CA ASP A 139 5.36 -12.74 -17.68
C ASP A 139 3.86 -13.16 -17.66
N LEU A 140 3.01 -12.60 -18.53
CA LEU A 140 1.60 -13.02 -18.67
C LEU A 140 1.46 -14.45 -19.21
N LEU A 141 2.32 -14.89 -20.14
CA LEU A 141 2.32 -16.25 -20.68
C LEU A 141 2.52 -17.34 -19.60
N THR A 142 3.15 -16.99 -18.49
CA THR A 142 3.46 -17.93 -17.38
C THR A 142 2.77 -17.54 -16.08
N SER A 143 1.74 -16.70 -16.15
CA SER A 143 1.10 -16.09 -14.99
C SER A 143 -0.02 -16.92 -14.34
N ASP A 144 -0.43 -18.00 -15.00
CA ASP A 144 -1.44 -18.93 -14.49
C ASP A 144 -0.93 -19.64 -13.23
N ASN A 145 -1.56 -19.36 -12.09
CA ASN A 145 -1.17 -19.93 -10.80
C ASN A 145 -2.38 -20.04 -9.86
N GLN A 146 -2.86 -21.26 -9.66
CA GLN A 146 -4.01 -21.57 -8.81
C GLN A 146 -3.73 -21.45 -7.30
N SER A 147 -2.54 -21.01 -6.88
CA SER A 147 -2.22 -20.68 -5.49
C SER A 147 -2.13 -19.17 -5.25
N ILE A 148 -2.26 -18.34 -6.30
CA ILE A 148 -2.31 -16.89 -6.17
C ILE A 148 -3.75 -16.41 -6.39
N ARG A 149 -4.22 -15.55 -5.49
CA ARG A 149 -5.58 -14.97 -5.52
C ARG A 149 -5.51 -13.46 -5.47
N LEU A 150 -6.34 -12.82 -6.28
CA LEU A 150 -6.29 -11.40 -6.57
C LEU A 150 -7.66 -10.80 -6.25
N ILE A 151 -7.71 -9.71 -5.48
CA ILE A 151 -8.91 -8.90 -5.35
C ILE A 151 -8.55 -7.42 -5.45
N LYS A 152 -9.38 -6.67 -6.16
CA LYS A 152 -9.21 -5.22 -6.35
C LYS A 152 -10.41 -4.50 -5.76
N VAL A 153 -10.15 -3.55 -4.86
CA VAL A 153 -11.16 -2.59 -4.40
C VAL A 153 -11.34 -1.55 -5.52
N PRO A 154 -12.57 -1.32 -6.01
CA PRO A 154 -12.82 -0.37 -7.08
C PRO A 154 -12.54 1.05 -6.60
N ARG A 155 -12.18 1.92 -7.56
CA ARG A 155 -12.02 3.35 -7.29
C ARG A 155 -13.34 3.93 -6.79
N ASN A 156 -13.34 4.49 -5.59
CA ASN A 156 -14.50 5.15 -5.01
C ASN A 156 -14.04 6.27 -4.06
N ALA A 157 -14.94 7.17 -3.69
CA ALA A 157 -14.69 8.25 -2.75
C ALA A 157 -15.98 8.60 -1.99
N SER A 158 -15.87 8.81 -0.67
CA SER A 158 -17.04 9.04 0.19
C SER A 158 -16.68 9.95 1.35
N LEU A 159 -17.59 10.85 1.71
CA LEU A 159 -17.49 11.65 2.94
C LEU A 159 -17.65 10.79 4.19
N GLU A 160 -18.42 9.71 4.08
CA GLU A 160 -18.70 8.80 5.19
C GLU A 160 -18.03 7.43 4.98
N PRO A 161 -17.56 6.77 6.06
CA PRO A 161 -16.95 5.46 5.95
C PRO A 161 -17.93 4.41 5.41
N LEU A 162 -17.54 3.72 4.33
CA LEU A 162 -18.30 2.63 3.74
C LEU A 162 -17.93 1.30 4.40
N GLU A 163 -18.88 0.37 4.45
CA GLU A 163 -18.69 -0.95 5.08
C GLU A 163 -18.52 -2.09 4.06
N ASN A 164 -18.75 -1.82 2.78
CA ASN A 164 -18.63 -2.80 1.70
C ASN A 164 -18.18 -2.10 0.40
N PHE A 165 -17.76 -2.91 -0.56
CA PHE A 165 -17.45 -2.51 -1.93
C PHE A 165 -17.96 -3.57 -2.92
N GLU A 166 -17.94 -3.26 -4.21
CA GLU A 166 -18.23 -4.24 -5.25
C GLU A 166 -16.94 -4.89 -5.76
N GLY A 167 -16.81 -6.21 -5.61
CA GLY A 167 -15.66 -6.95 -6.06
C GLY A 167 -15.76 -8.44 -5.72
N ARG A 168 -14.77 -9.21 -6.15
CA ARG A 168 -14.62 -10.63 -5.83
C ARG A 168 -13.17 -11.05 -5.94
N TRP A 169 -12.80 -12.14 -5.27
CA TRP A 169 -11.51 -12.78 -5.49
C TRP A 169 -11.47 -13.53 -6.82
N GLU A 170 -10.35 -13.41 -7.51
CA GLU A 170 -10.09 -14.08 -8.78
C GLU A 170 -8.77 -14.86 -8.71
N LYS A 171 -8.71 -15.97 -9.44
CA LYS A 171 -7.49 -16.78 -9.61
C LYS A 171 -6.48 -16.04 -10.47
N SER A 172 -5.18 -16.22 -10.22
CA SER A 172 -4.15 -15.73 -11.12
C SER A 172 -4.21 -16.50 -12.45
N THR A 173 -4.55 -15.78 -13.51
CA THR A 173 -4.56 -16.23 -14.91
C THR A 173 -4.03 -15.11 -15.79
N SER A 174 -3.56 -15.41 -16.98
CA SER A 174 -3.18 -14.38 -17.97
C SER A 174 -4.21 -13.26 -18.12
N LYS A 175 -5.51 -13.59 -18.14
CA LYS A 175 -6.59 -12.61 -18.25
C LYS A 175 -6.72 -11.72 -17.01
N THR A 176 -6.74 -12.32 -15.81
CA THR A 176 -6.93 -11.57 -14.56
C THR A 176 -5.69 -10.75 -14.21
N VAL A 177 -4.49 -11.30 -14.41
CA VAL A 177 -3.21 -10.63 -14.18
C VAL A 177 -3.00 -9.46 -15.12
N SER A 178 -3.41 -9.57 -16.39
CA SER A 178 -3.36 -8.47 -17.37
C SER A 178 -4.01 -7.18 -16.86
N GLU A 179 -5.10 -7.30 -16.10
CA GLU A 179 -5.87 -6.18 -15.55
C GLU A 179 -5.51 -5.84 -14.09
N PHE A 180 -4.65 -6.64 -13.45
CA PHE A 180 -4.28 -6.51 -12.05
C PHE A 180 -2.96 -5.77 -11.86
N SER A 181 -2.74 -5.21 -10.67
CA SER A 181 -1.50 -4.48 -10.33
C SER A 181 -0.26 -5.32 -10.64
N ALA A 182 0.60 -4.78 -11.50
CA ALA A 182 1.86 -5.43 -11.86
C ALA A 182 2.76 -5.61 -10.63
N VAL A 183 2.89 -4.57 -9.80
CA VAL A 183 3.72 -4.59 -8.59
C VAL A 183 3.22 -5.63 -7.60
N ALA A 184 1.92 -5.62 -7.29
CA ALA A 184 1.33 -6.57 -6.34
C ALA A 184 1.44 -8.02 -6.84
N TRP A 185 1.23 -8.25 -8.14
CA TRP A 185 1.36 -9.58 -8.72
C TRP A 185 2.80 -10.10 -8.70
N TYR A 186 3.79 -9.28 -9.10
CA TYR A 186 5.20 -9.70 -9.03
C TYR A 186 5.61 -10.04 -7.60
N PHE A 187 5.22 -9.21 -6.62
CA PHE A 187 5.44 -9.50 -5.21
C PHE A 187 4.84 -10.85 -4.81
N ALA A 188 3.55 -11.07 -5.11
CA ALA A 188 2.86 -12.32 -4.78
C ALA A 188 3.51 -13.54 -5.44
N ASN A 189 3.95 -13.41 -6.69
CA ASN A 189 4.65 -14.46 -7.42
C ASN A 189 5.98 -14.84 -6.77
N TYR A 190 6.79 -13.87 -6.35
CA TYR A 190 8.04 -14.15 -5.63
C TYR A 190 7.80 -14.77 -4.26
N LEU A 191 6.80 -14.31 -3.50
CA LEU A 191 6.43 -14.91 -2.22
C LEU A 191 5.93 -16.34 -2.39
N ASN A 192 5.02 -16.59 -3.34
CA ASN A 192 4.49 -17.91 -3.60
C ASN A 192 5.61 -18.90 -3.98
N LYS A 193 6.53 -18.49 -4.86
CA LYS A 193 7.68 -19.31 -5.26
C LYS A 193 8.64 -19.61 -4.10
N SER A 194 8.88 -18.63 -3.24
CA SER A 194 9.89 -18.75 -2.17
C SER A 194 9.35 -19.48 -0.93
N LEU A 195 8.08 -19.26 -0.58
CA LEU A 195 7.46 -19.82 0.61
C LEU A 195 6.67 -21.10 0.33
N ASN A 196 6.37 -21.39 -0.94
CA ASN A 196 5.58 -22.54 -1.38
C ASN A 196 4.22 -22.64 -0.67
N VAL A 197 3.54 -21.50 -0.51
CA VAL A 197 2.19 -21.42 0.07
C VAL A 197 1.28 -20.52 -0.76
N PRO A 198 -0.06 -20.66 -0.64
CA PRO A 198 -0.98 -19.73 -1.27
C PRO A 198 -0.71 -18.26 -0.89
N VAL A 199 -0.93 -17.34 -1.82
CA VAL A 199 -0.78 -15.90 -1.60
C VAL A 199 -2.01 -15.16 -2.11
N GLY A 200 -2.68 -14.44 -1.22
CA GLY A 200 -3.73 -13.48 -1.55
C GLY A 200 -3.18 -12.06 -1.57
N VAL A 201 -3.52 -11.28 -2.59
CA VAL A 201 -3.23 -9.85 -2.62
C VAL A 201 -4.49 -9.02 -2.81
N ILE A 202 -4.65 -8.05 -1.92
CA ILE A 202 -5.76 -7.08 -1.92
C ILE A 202 -5.18 -5.77 -2.46
N VAL A 203 -5.66 -5.30 -3.62
CA VAL A 203 -5.25 -3.99 -4.16
C VAL A 203 -6.30 -2.94 -3.82
N SER A 204 -5.91 -1.94 -3.05
CA SER A 204 -6.70 -0.73 -2.79
C SER A 204 -5.85 0.48 -3.16
N ALA A 205 -5.89 0.88 -4.44
CA ALA A 205 -5.04 1.95 -4.96
C ALA A 205 -5.79 2.81 -5.97
N TYR A 206 -5.52 4.12 -5.96
CA TYR A 206 -6.15 5.08 -6.86
C TYR A 206 -5.10 6.07 -7.39
N GLY A 207 -4.83 6.01 -8.69
CA GLY A 207 -4.03 6.99 -9.43
C GLY A 207 -4.23 8.44 -9.04
N GLY A 208 -3.12 9.16 -8.85
CA GLY A 208 -3.10 10.58 -8.50
C GLY A 208 -3.51 10.91 -7.06
N SER A 209 -3.67 9.92 -6.18
CA SER A 209 -4.03 10.18 -4.79
C SER A 209 -2.89 10.72 -3.94
N ASN A 210 -3.27 11.55 -2.97
CA ASN A 210 -2.38 12.08 -1.96
C ASN A 210 -2.43 11.19 -0.70
N ILE A 211 -1.37 11.17 0.12
CA ILE A 211 -1.33 10.35 1.34
C ILE A 211 -2.50 10.65 2.29
N GLN A 212 -2.86 11.92 2.45
CA GLN A 212 -3.98 12.33 3.30
C GLN A 212 -5.35 11.82 2.84
N SER A 213 -5.50 11.44 1.57
CA SER A 213 -6.73 10.81 1.07
C SER A 213 -6.97 9.43 1.69
N TRP A 214 -5.90 8.79 2.15
CA TRP A 214 -5.86 7.46 2.77
C TRP A 214 -5.82 7.51 4.31
N MET A 215 -6.04 8.68 4.89
CA MET A 215 -6.03 8.92 6.33
C MET A 215 -7.41 9.31 6.83
N SER A 216 -7.84 8.78 7.97
CA SER A 216 -9.09 9.18 8.59
C SER A 216 -9.02 10.62 9.12
N LYS A 217 -10.17 11.24 9.38
CA LYS A 217 -10.24 12.57 10.01
C LYS A 217 -9.45 12.64 11.32
N GLN A 218 -9.50 11.57 12.12
CA GLN A 218 -8.75 11.49 13.37
C GLN A 218 -7.24 11.46 13.16
N MET A 219 -6.77 10.72 12.14
CA MET A 219 -5.33 10.63 11.83
C MET A 219 -4.75 11.98 11.41
N LEU A 220 -5.57 12.84 10.81
CA LEU A 220 -5.19 14.17 10.31
C LEU A 220 -5.39 15.30 11.33
N SER A 221 -5.86 15.00 12.54
CA SER A 221 -6.16 16.03 13.55
C SER A 221 -4.95 16.88 13.98
N ASP A 222 -3.72 16.34 13.87
CA ASP A 222 -2.48 17.05 14.16
C ASP A 222 -1.93 17.85 12.96
N PHE A 223 -2.57 17.75 11.77
CA PHE A 223 -2.15 18.38 10.52
C PHE A 223 -3.13 19.47 10.08
N ASN A 224 -3.17 20.56 10.86
CA ASN A 224 -4.14 21.65 10.71
C ASN A 224 -4.15 22.32 9.33
N GLU A 225 -3.07 22.21 8.56
CA GLU A 225 -2.98 22.73 7.20
C GLU A 225 -3.75 21.88 6.17
N ILE A 226 -4.17 20.67 6.53
CA ILE A 226 -4.87 19.74 5.64
C ILE A 226 -6.38 19.91 5.80
N SER A 227 -7.02 20.50 4.78
CA SER A 227 -8.48 20.65 4.73
C SER A 227 -9.17 19.32 4.40
N ILE A 228 -10.14 18.95 5.24
CA ILE A 228 -11.05 17.82 5.03
C ILE A 228 -12.37 18.38 4.44
N PRO A 229 -12.84 17.86 3.30
CA PRO A 229 -14.08 18.33 2.70
C PRO A 229 -15.30 17.96 3.55
N GLU A 230 -16.26 18.87 3.63
CA GLU A 230 -17.56 18.65 4.30
C GLU A 230 -18.68 18.30 3.31
N SER A 231 -18.47 18.54 2.01
CA SER A 231 -19.41 18.20 0.95
C SER A 231 -18.67 17.68 -0.30
N MET A 232 -19.37 16.93 -1.16
CA MET A 232 -18.84 16.49 -2.46
C MET A 232 -19.02 17.56 -3.55
N GLU A 233 -19.72 18.65 -3.26
CA GLU A 233 -20.05 19.68 -4.23
C GLU A 233 -18.77 20.36 -4.74
N GLY A 234 -18.62 20.46 -6.06
CA GLY A 234 -17.45 21.08 -6.70
C GLY A 234 -16.16 20.25 -6.67
N ILE A 235 -16.13 19.07 -6.05
CA ILE A 235 -14.95 18.21 -5.99
C ILE A 235 -14.78 17.44 -7.31
N LYS A 236 -13.84 17.89 -8.15
CA LYS A 236 -13.49 17.22 -9.43
C LYS A 236 -12.50 16.07 -9.30
N THR A 237 -11.65 16.09 -8.27
CA THR A 237 -10.57 15.13 -8.05
C THR A 237 -10.64 14.56 -6.63
N PRO A 238 -11.66 13.73 -6.35
CA PRO A 238 -11.92 13.26 -4.99
C PRO A 238 -10.78 12.40 -4.41
N ASN A 239 -10.04 11.71 -5.27
CA ASN A 239 -8.85 10.96 -4.93
C ASN A 239 -7.70 11.80 -4.35
N ARG A 240 -7.74 13.13 -4.46
CA ARG A 240 -6.75 14.07 -3.90
C ARG A 240 -7.20 14.77 -2.64
N LYS A 241 -8.45 14.53 -2.22
CA LYS A 241 -9.03 15.18 -1.04
C LYS A 241 -8.82 14.28 0.16
N ALA A 242 -8.52 14.89 1.30
CA ALA A 242 -8.29 14.16 2.54
C ALA A 242 -9.47 13.25 2.88
N THR A 243 -9.19 12.09 3.47
CA THR A 243 -10.17 11.15 4.03
C THR A 243 -11.11 10.43 3.05
N LEU A 244 -11.36 10.95 1.84
CA LEU A 244 -12.37 10.38 0.95
C LEU A 244 -12.07 8.94 0.48
N LEU A 245 -10.80 8.61 0.24
CA LEU A 245 -10.41 7.25 -0.18
C LEU A 245 -10.31 6.30 1.01
N TYR A 246 -9.85 6.79 2.16
CA TYR A 246 -9.89 6.04 3.41
C TYR A 246 -11.29 5.50 3.67
N ASN A 247 -12.28 6.38 3.60
CA ASN A 247 -13.68 6.04 3.85
C ASN A 247 -14.25 5.05 2.83
N ALA A 248 -13.97 5.25 1.54
CA ALA A 248 -14.64 4.47 0.50
C ALA A 248 -13.90 3.18 0.10
N MET A 249 -12.58 3.16 0.20
CA MET A 249 -11.74 2.10 -0.35
C MET A 249 -10.94 1.34 0.71
N LEU A 250 -10.58 1.97 1.83
CA LEU A 250 -9.84 1.29 2.90
C LEU A 250 -10.77 0.74 3.97
N ARG A 251 -11.72 1.55 4.46
CA ARG A 251 -12.64 1.18 5.54
C ARG A 251 -13.37 -0.16 5.33
N PRO A 252 -13.84 -0.52 4.11
CA PRO A 252 -14.50 -1.81 3.90
C PRO A 252 -13.62 -3.05 4.12
N ILE A 253 -12.29 -2.89 4.10
CA ILE A 253 -11.32 -4.00 4.24
C ILE A 253 -10.49 -3.93 5.54
N ILE A 254 -10.63 -2.85 6.32
CA ILE A 254 -9.97 -2.73 7.63
C ILE A 254 -10.40 -3.89 8.53
N GLY A 255 -9.41 -4.53 9.15
CA GLY A 255 -9.61 -5.69 10.00
C GLY A 255 -9.45 -7.02 9.28
N TYR A 256 -9.46 -7.09 7.94
CA TYR A 256 -9.18 -8.35 7.25
C TYR A 256 -7.80 -8.88 7.67
N GLY A 257 -7.71 -10.19 7.95
CA GLY A 257 -6.46 -10.82 8.34
C GLY A 257 -5.40 -10.66 7.24
N ILE A 258 -4.36 -9.88 7.51
CA ILE A 258 -3.21 -9.64 6.62
C ILE A 258 -1.91 -9.87 7.39
N ARG A 259 -0.85 -10.24 6.66
CA ARG A 259 0.52 -10.30 7.17
C ARG A 259 1.19 -8.93 7.17
N GLY A 260 0.89 -8.12 6.17
CA GLY A 260 1.54 -6.83 5.98
C GLY A 260 0.96 -5.99 4.85
N VAL A 261 1.53 -4.80 4.72
CA VAL A 261 1.12 -3.76 3.76
C VAL A 261 2.28 -3.45 2.82
N LEU A 262 1.97 -3.31 1.53
CA LEU A 262 2.80 -2.69 0.52
C LEU A 262 2.25 -1.31 0.18
N TRP A 263 3.08 -0.27 0.27
CA TRP A 263 2.68 1.10 -0.01
C TRP A 263 3.53 1.71 -1.12
N TYR A 264 2.90 2.10 -2.23
CA TYR A 264 3.56 2.84 -3.30
C TYR A 264 2.78 4.12 -3.62
N GLN A 265 3.22 5.19 -2.97
CA GLN A 265 2.67 6.52 -3.14
C GLN A 265 3.73 7.58 -2.86
N GLY A 266 3.53 8.76 -3.43
CA GLY A 266 4.27 9.96 -3.07
C GLY A 266 4.22 11.00 -4.17
N GLU A 267 4.09 10.60 -5.44
CA GLU A 267 4.25 11.50 -6.58
C GLU A 267 3.23 12.64 -6.59
N SER A 268 2.06 12.48 -5.95
CA SER A 268 1.08 13.58 -5.78
C SER A 268 1.37 14.50 -4.59
N ASN A 269 2.24 14.09 -3.65
CA ASN A 269 2.68 14.88 -2.51
C ASN A 269 4.00 15.64 -2.77
N VAL A 270 4.61 15.51 -3.95
CA VAL A 270 5.82 16.30 -4.30
C VAL A 270 5.59 17.80 -4.21
N VAL A 271 4.35 18.29 -4.32
CA VAL A 271 4.04 19.72 -4.16
C VAL A 271 4.26 20.21 -2.73
N ASN A 272 4.24 19.31 -1.74
CA ASN A 272 4.51 19.61 -0.34
C ASN A 272 5.28 18.45 0.33
N PRO A 273 6.60 18.32 0.07
CA PRO A 273 7.38 17.19 0.57
C PRO A 273 7.69 17.30 2.07
N SER A 274 7.62 18.49 2.67
CA SER A 274 8.07 18.74 4.05
C SER A 274 7.23 18.04 5.10
N ASN A 275 5.92 17.86 4.89
CA ASN A 275 5.05 17.16 5.84
C ASN A 275 4.94 15.64 5.57
N TYR A 276 5.54 15.14 4.48
CA TYR A 276 5.35 13.75 4.07
C TYR A 276 5.89 12.75 5.08
N GLU A 277 7.03 13.06 5.71
CA GLU A 277 7.65 12.21 6.71
C GLU A 277 6.70 11.95 7.90
N ASP A 278 6.15 13.02 8.47
CA ASP A 278 5.23 12.91 9.61
C ASP A 278 3.89 12.28 9.22
N LEU A 279 3.36 12.60 8.03
CA LEU A 279 2.17 11.95 7.50
C LEU A 279 2.37 10.44 7.33
N MET A 280 3.55 10.03 6.84
CA MET A 280 3.87 8.61 6.65
C MET A 280 3.99 7.88 7.99
N VAL A 281 4.69 8.47 8.96
CA VAL A 281 4.80 7.90 10.32
C VAL A 281 3.42 7.76 10.96
N GLN A 282 2.57 8.78 10.85
CA GLN A 282 1.22 8.75 11.39
C GLN A 282 0.35 7.71 10.67
N LEU A 283 0.37 7.65 9.34
CA LEU A 283 -0.39 6.68 8.57
C LEU A 283 -0.06 5.24 9.00
N VAL A 284 1.23 4.89 9.09
CA VAL A 284 1.63 3.52 9.48
C VAL A 284 1.20 3.21 10.91
N LYS A 285 1.45 4.13 11.84
CA LYS A 285 1.05 3.97 13.25
C LYS A 285 -0.46 3.77 13.37
N SER A 286 -1.24 4.56 12.66
CA SER A 286 -2.70 4.50 12.72
C SER A 286 -3.25 3.25 12.03
N TRP A 287 -2.70 2.83 10.89
CA TRP A 287 -3.14 1.59 10.23
C TRP A 287 -2.83 0.36 11.08
N ARG A 288 -1.67 0.30 11.74
CA ARG A 288 -1.37 -0.75 12.74
C ARG A 288 -2.42 -0.83 13.84
N LYS A 289 -2.90 0.33 14.32
CA LYS A 289 -3.97 0.40 15.32
C LYS A 289 -5.32 -0.07 14.76
N GLU A 290 -5.71 0.39 13.57
CA GLU A 290 -6.99 0.01 12.93
C GLU A 290 -7.05 -1.49 12.61
N TRP A 291 -5.91 -2.12 12.29
CA TRP A 291 -5.80 -3.57 12.10
C TRP A 291 -5.60 -4.37 13.40
N GLU A 292 -5.51 -3.70 14.56
CA GLU A 292 -5.22 -4.33 15.85
C GLU A 292 -3.90 -5.14 15.83
N GLN A 293 -2.91 -4.67 15.07
CA GLN A 293 -1.61 -5.33 14.89
C GLN A 293 -0.47 -4.31 14.99
N GLU A 294 0.05 -4.10 16.22
CA GLU A 294 1.12 -3.12 16.48
C GLU A 294 2.41 -3.35 15.69
N LYS A 295 2.70 -4.62 15.33
CA LYS A 295 3.87 -5.03 14.56
C LYS A 295 3.53 -5.43 13.12
N LEU A 296 2.38 -5.00 12.58
CA LEU A 296 2.04 -5.22 11.17
C LEU A 296 3.20 -4.76 10.28
N ASP A 297 3.66 -5.66 9.42
CA ASP A 297 4.77 -5.39 8.51
C ASP A 297 4.37 -4.31 7.50
N PHE A 298 5.26 -3.34 7.30
CA PHE A 298 4.97 -2.22 6.41
C PHE A 298 6.14 -1.98 5.45
N TYR A 299 5.99 -2.42 4.21
CA TYR A 299 7.00 -2.22 3.17
C TYR A 299 6.51 -1.18 2.17
N TYR A 300 7.37 -0.24 1.79
CA TYR A 300 6.98 0.83 0.91
C TYR A 300 8.07 1.17 -0.09
N THR A 301 7.74 1.98 -1.08
CA THR A 301 8.70 2.42 -2.10
C THR A 301 9.12 3.87 -1.86
N GLN A 302 10.39 4.14 -2.12
CA GLN A 302 10.80 5.50 -2.47
C GLN A 302 10.35 5.78 -3.90
N ILE A 303 9.79 6.96 -4.18
CA ILE A 303 9.37 7.29 -5.55
C ILE A 303 10.57 7.28 -6.51
N ALA A 304 10.33 6.84 -7.74
CA ALA A 304 11.37 6.84 -8.77
C ALA A 304 11.68 8.28 -9.24
N PRO A 305 12.89 8.54 -9.76
CA PRO A 305 13.22 9.82 -10.38
C PRO A 305 12.27 10.15 -11.54
N TYR A 306 11.76 11.38 -11.55
CA TYR A 306 10.90 11.93 -12.61
C TYR A 306 11.07 13.46 -12.65
N SER A 307 11.02 14.07 -13.83
CA SER A 307 11.38 15.50 -13.97
C SER A 307 10.36 16.47 -13.37
N TYR A 308 9.10 16.06 -13.24
CA TYR A 308 7.96 16.90 -12.85
C TYR A 308 7.72 18.15 -13.72
N LYS A 309 8.30 18.18 -14.94
CA LYS A 309 8.11 19.27 -15.91
C LYS A 309 6.77 19.22 -16.65
N ARG A 310 6.17 18.03 -16.78
CA ARG A 310 4.96 17.81 -17.61
C ARG A 310 3.74 17.38 -16.82
N TYR A 311 3.91 16.46 -15.87
CA TYR A 311 2.81 15.90 -15.09
C TYR A 311 2.97 16.27 -13.63
N ILE A 312 2.36 17.40 -13.27
CA ILE A 312 2.24 17.85 -11.89
C ILE A 312 0.85 18.43 -11.63
N TYR A 313 0.34 18.15 -10.44
CA TYR A 313 -0.97 18.62 -10.00
C TYR A 313 -0.77 19.54 -8.81
N GLY A 314 -0.63 20.84 -9.11
CA GLY A 314 -0.29 21.89 -8.14
C GLY A 314 0.97 22.64 -8.57
N LYS A 315 1.45 23.54 -7.71
CA LYS A 315 2.66 24.33 -7.93
C LYS A 315 3.79 23.76 -7.09
N LEU A 316 4.95 23.54 -7.71
CA LEU A 316 6.16 23.21 -6.96
C LEU A 316 6.60 24.40 -6.11
N VAL A 317 7.04 24.09 -4.90
CA VAL A 317 7.62 25.09 -3.99
C VAL A 317 9.09 25.36 -4.34
N GLY A 318 9.77 24.41 -5.00
CA GLY A 318 11.13 24.58 -5.52
C GLY A 318 11.48 23.61 -6.65
N GLU A 319 12.71 23.73 -7.17
CA GLU A 319 13.16 22.97 -8.36
C GLU A 319 13.49 21.50 -8.08
N ARG A 320 13.57 21.09 -6.80
CA ARG A 320 14.05 19.77 -6.34
C ARG A 320 13.05 19.02 -5.47
N ASN A 321 11.78 19.37 -5.54
CA ASN A 321 10.71 18.79 -4.73
C ASN A 321 10.63 17.25 -4.78
N GLY A 322 10.92 16.63 -5.92
CA GLY A 322 11.01 15.16 -6.02
C GLY A 322 12.15 14.59 -5.18
N ALA A 323 13.31 15.26 -5.13
CA ALA A 323 14.43 14.87 -4.26
C ALA A 323 14.09 15.05 -2.77
N TYR A 324 13.43 16.15 -2.41
CA TYR A 324 12.98 16.36 -1.03
C TYR A 324 11.93 15.33 -0.59
N LEU A 325 11.01 14.93 -1.48
CA LEU A 325 10.07 13.87 -1.15
C LEU A 325 10.77 12.52 -0.95
N ARG A 326 11.75 12.18 -1.81
CA ARG A 326 12.56 10.97 -1.63
C ARG A 326 13.31 11.02 -0.30
N GLU A 327 13.89 12.16 0.07
CA GLU A 327 14.50 12.35 1.38
C GLU A 327 13.50 12.13 2.51
N ALA A 328 12.28 12.69 2.44
CA ALA A 328 11.24 12.47 3.46
C ALA A 328 10.87 10.98 3.59
N GLN A 329 10.80 10.25 2.47
CA GLN A 329 10.59 8.80 2.46
C GLN A 329 11.76 8.04 3.09
N LEU A 330 13.00 8.47 2.86
CA LEU A 330 14.19 7.90 3.50
C LEU A 330 14.18 8.17 5.01
N LYS A 331 13.88 9.39 5.44
CA LYS A 331 13.80 9.75 6.87
C LYS A 331 12.70 8.99 7.61
N ALA A 332 11.55 8.80 6.96
CA ALA A 332 10.47 7.96 7.50
C ALA A 332 10.95 6.53 7.77
N SER A 333 11.90 5.99 6.98
CA SER A 333 12.42 4.63 7.17
C SER A 333 13.16 4.46 8.49
N TYR A 334 13.75 5.53 9.04
CA TYR A 334 14.43 5.52 10.33
C TYR A 334 13.45 5.59 11.51
N ARG A 335 12.23 6.11 11.27
CA ARG A 335 11.23 6.38 12.31
C ARG A 335 10.15 5.30 12.41
N ILE A 336 10.01 4.45 11.40
CA ILE A 336 8.96 3.43 11.33
C ILE A 336 9.58 2.05 11.63
N PRO A 337 9.39 1.48 12.83
CA PRO A 337 9.87 0.13 13.15
C PRO A 337 9.11 -0.93 12.34
N ASN A 338 9.67 -2.15 12.21
CA ASN A 338 9.09 -3.26 11.43
C ASN A 338 8.67 -2.83 10.02
N SER A 339 9.58 -2.12 9.34
CA SER A 339 9.34 -1.58 8.01
C SER A 339 10.55 -1.75 7.09
N GLY A 340 10.36 -1.44 5.82
CA GLY A 340 11.43 -1.46 4.82
C GLY A 340 11.06 -0.63 3.60
N MET A 341 12.05 0.04 3.04
CA MET A 341 11.89 0.89 1.87
C MET A 341 12.60 0.28 0.66
N ALA A 342 11.86 0.01 -0.41
CA ALA A 342 12.42 -0.30 -1.72
C ALA A 342 12.84 0.99 -2.43
N VAL A 343 14.14 1.17 -2.63
CA VAL A 343 14.70 2.33 -3.36
C VAL A 343 14.56 2.11 -4.87
N LEU A 344 14.10 3.13 -5.59
CA LEU A 344 13.78 3.07 -7.03
C LEU A 344 14.63 4.03 -7.90
N MET A 345 15.77 4.49 -7.39
CA MET A 345 16.63 5.49 -8.04
C MET A 345 17.14 5.09 -9.44
N ASP A 346 17.18 3.80 -9.76
CA ASP A 346 17.74 3.25 -11.00
C ASP A 346 16.69 2.82 -12.04
N ILE A 347 15.41 3.06 -11.77
CA ILE A 347 14.31 2.67 -12.67
C ILE A 347 13.41 3.83 -13.09
N GLY A 348 13.76 5.07 -12.74
CA GLY A 348 13.02 6.27 -13.14
C GLY A 348 13.06 6.54 -14.64
N GLU A 349 12.15 7.40 -15.10
CA GLU A 349 12.09 7.87 -16.48
C GLU A 349 11.85 9.37 -16.49
N GLU A 350 12.59 10.16 -17.28
CA GLU A 350 12.50 11.63 -17.21
C GLU A 350 11.11 12.15 -17.61
N LYS A 351 10.51 11.51 -18.61
CA LYS A 351 9.30 11.97 -19.31
C LYS A 351 8.05 11.14 -18.97
N ASN A 352 8.21 10.04 -18.25
CA ASN A 352 7.13 9.14 -17.86
C ASN A 352 7.13 8.96 -16.34
N ILE A 353 6.06 9.42 -15.69
CA ILE A 353 5.92 9.31 -14.23
C ILE A 353 5.64 7.88 -13.76
N HIS A 354 5.26 6.99 -14.69
CA HIS A 354 5.00 5.58 -14.42
C HIS A 354 6.13 4.71 -14.98
N PRO A 355 7.19 4.44 -14.22
CA PRO A 355 8.33 3.68 -14.71
C PRO A 355 7.91 2.26 -15.13
N LYS A 356 8.37 1.83 -16.31
CA LYS A 356 8.01 0.53 -16.92
C LYS A 356 8.49 -0.70 -16.14
N LYS A 357 9.55 -0.56 -15.34
CA LYS A 357 10.24 -1.63 -14.60
C LYS A 357 9.52 -2.02 -13.30
N LYS A 358 8.30 -2.55 -13.44
CA LYS A 358 7.45 -2.94 -12.29
C LYS A 358 7.90 -4.23 -11.60
N LYS A 359 8.58 -5.11 -12.33
CA LYS A 359 9.13 -6.37 -11.81
C LYS A 359 10.14 -6.11 -10.71
N GLU A 360 11.01 -5.12 -10.90
CA GLU A 360 12.04 -4.70 -9.95
C GLU A 360 11.41 -4.10 -8.68
N VAL A 361 10.30 -3.36 -8.81
CA VAL A 361 9.56 -2.84 -7.65
C VAL A 361 9.01 -4.00 -6.81
N GLY A 362 8.28 -4.92 -7.44
CA GLY A 362 7.71 -6.09 -6.76
C GLY A 362 8.78 -6.98 -6.13
N LEU A 363 9.91 -7.19 -6.83
CA LEU A 363 11.05 -7.95 -6.35
C LEU A 363 11.71 -7.31 -5.12
N ARG A 364 11.94 -6.00 -5.13
CA ARG A 364 12.57 -5.29 -4.00
C ARG A 364 11.68 -5.27 -2.76
N LEU A 365 10.37 -5.17 -2.94
CA LEU A 365 9.41 -5.34 -1.85
C LEU A 365 9.40 -6.79 -1.33
N ALA A 366 9.48 -7.78 -2.23
CA ALA A 366 9.58 -9.18 -1.86
C ALA A 366 10.86 -9.47 -1.07
N TYR A 367 12.00 -8.85 -1.43
CA TYR A 367 13.22 -8.97 -0.63
C TYR A 367 13.03 -8.50 0.81
N GLN A 368 12.37 -7.35 1.03
CA GLN A 368 12.06 -6.88 2.39
C GLN A 368 11.22 -7.91 3.14
N ALA A 369 10.12 -8.40 2.56
CA ALA A 369 9.24 -9.35 3.21
C ALA A 369 9.93 -10.69 3.49
N LEU A 370 10.57 -11.30 2.49
CA LEU A 370 11.25 -12.58 2.62
C LEU A 370 12.33 -12.55 3.71
N ALA A 371 13.12 -11.47 3.79
CA ALA A 371 14.15 -11.36 4.80
C ALA A 371 13.63 -10.95 6.18
N LYS A 372 12.76 -9.93 6.28
CA LYS A 372 12.37 -9.33 7.57
C LYS A 372 11.13 -9.96 8.20
N THR A 373 10.17 -10.41 7.39
CA THR A 373 8.97 -11.10 7.88
C THR A 373 9.21 -12.59 8.07
N TYR A 374 9.87 -13.22 7.09
CA TYR A 374 10.03 -14.67 7.05
C TYR A 374 11.43 -15.17 7.40
N ASN A 375 12.35 -14.27 7.72
CA ASN A 375 13.73 -14.59 8.12
C ASN A 375 14.50 -15.44 7.09
N LEU A 376 14.16 -15.34 5.80
CA LEU A 376 14.98 -15.95 4.75
C LEU A 376 16.31 -15.20 4.63
N GLN A 377 17.39 -15.95 4.49
CA GLN A 377 18.76 -15.44 4.44
C GLN A 377 19.42 -15.76 3.10
N GLY A 378 20.64 -15.24 2.89
CA GLY A 378 21.46 -15.54 1.71
C GLY A 378 21.35 -14.54 0.56
N PHE A 379 20.62 -13.45 0.74
CA PHE A 379 20.52 -12.36 -0.24
C PHE A 379 20.45 -10.99 0.44
N GLU A 380 20.87 -9.95 -0.28
CA GLU A 380 20.72 -8.57 0.18
C GLU A 380 19.26 -8.13 0.03
N HIS A 381 18.71 -7.55 1.08
CA HIS A 381 17.30 -7.14 1.08
C HIS A 381 17.08 -5.65 1.32
N SER A 382 17.96 -4.96 2.05
CA SER A 382 17.83 -3.53 2.34
C SER A 382 18.88 -2.75 1.57
N SER A 383 18.44 -1.66 0.92
CA SER A 383 19.35 -0.75 0.24
C SER A 383 20.35 -0.13 1.21
N PRO A 384 21.55 0.25 0.73
CA PRO A 384 22.52 0.96 1.54
C PRO A 384 21.96 2.27 2.07
N ILE A 385 22.30 2.57 3.32
CA ILE A 385 21.86 3.78 4.03
C ILE A 385 23.09 4.58 4.43
N PRO A 386 23.20 5.88 4.07
CA PRO A 386 24.28 6.71 4.55
C PRO A 386 24.14 6.93 6.06
N SER A 387 25.19 6.61 6.83
CA SER A 387 25.14 6.61 8.30
C SER A 387 26.09 7.61 8.94
N ASN A 388 27.23 7.91 8.32
CA ASN A 388 28.20 8.86 8.86
C ASN A 388 28.87 9.70 7.76
N LEU A 389 29.22 10.93 8.10
CA LEU A 389 29.95 11.86 7.26
C LEU A 389 31.22 12.30 8.01
N SER A 390 32.38 12.13 7.39
CA SER A 390 33.66 12.53 7.96
C SER A 390 34.58 13.10 6.89
N GLN A 391 35.58 13.87 7.30
CA GLN A 391 36.51 14.52 6.40
C GLN A 391 37.94 14.04 6.69
N SER A 392 38.74 13.84 5.65
CA SER A 392 40.17 13.54 5.75
C SER A 392 40.94 14.35 4.72
N GLY A 393 41.52 15.48 5.13
CA GLY A 393 42.14 16.44 4.21
C GLY A 393 41.09 17.01 3.25
N ASN A 394 41.36 16.92 1.95
CA ASN A 394 40.45 17.36 0.88
C ASN A 394 39.50 16.26 0.38
N GLU A 395 39.37 15.15 1.11
CA GLU A 395 38.36 14.12 0.83
C GLU A 395 37.22 14.15 1.86
N LEU A 396 36.00 14.12 1.35
CA LEU A 396 34.78 13.86 2.11
C LEU A 396 34.44 12.36 2.05
N ILE A 397 34.18 11.75 3.20
CA ILE A 397 33.97 10.31 3.34
C ILE A 397 32.56 10.07 3.88
N VAL A 398 31.74 9.35 3.11
CA VAL A 398 30.41 8.89 3.52
C VAL A 398 30.47 7.40 3.82
N GLU A 399 30.07 7.01 5.03
CA GLU A 399 29.94 5.61 5.42
C GLU A 399 28.50 5.13 5.23
N PHE A 400 28.35 3.85 4.90
CA PHE A 400 27.06 3.22 4.67
C PHE A 400 26.84 1.99 5.55
N GLU A 401 25.59 1.82 5.96
CA GLU A 401 25.03 0.59 6.52
C GLU A 401 24.35 -0.24 5.42
N ASN A 402 23.95 -1.49 5.73
CA ASN A 402 23.30 -2.43 4.81
C ASN A 402 24.12 -2.75 3.55
N VAL A 403 25.44 -2.87 3.68
CA VAL A 403 26.39 -3.13 2.58
C VAL A 403 27.32 -4.30 2.91
N PRO A 404 26.79 -5.51 3.16
CA PRO A 404 27.60 -6.65 3.59
C PRO A 404 28.72 -7.00 2.60
N ASN A 405 28.50 -6.77 1.30
CA ASN A 405 29.46 -7.04 0.23
C ASN A 405 30.06 -5.76 -0.38
N GLY A 406 29.93 -4.62 0.31
CA GLY A 406 30.45 -3.33 -0.14
C GLY A 406 29.59 -2.61 -1.20
N LEU A 407 30.05 -1.42 -1.55
CA LEU A 407 29.43 -0.52 -2.52
C LEU A 407 30.06 -0.68 -3.91
N ILE A 408 29.24 -0.45 -4.93
CA ILE A 408 29.68 -0.31 -6.31
C ILE A 408 29.12 0.98 -6.91
N VAL A 409 29.90 1.59 -7.80
CA VAL A 409 29.42 2.65 -8.69
C VAL A 409 29.28 2.06 -10.08
N LYS A 410 28.05 1.96 -10.58
CA LYS A 410 27.81 1.56 -11.97
C LYS A 410 28.37 2.64 -12.88
N LYS A 411 29.36 2.27 -13.70
CA LYS A 411 29.95 3.18 -14.69
C LYS A 411 28.93 3.49 -15.78
N HIS A 412 28.39 4.70 -15.75
CA HIS A 412 27.81 5.36 -16.92
C HIS A 412 28.81 6.39 -17.47
N VAL A 413 28.57 6.86 -18.69
CA VAL A 413 29.46 7.81 -19.40
C VAL A 413 29.73 9.10 -18.59
N ASP A 414 28.87 9.45 -17.62
CA ASP A 414 28.98 10.62 -16.74
C ASP A 414 28.80 10.29 -15.23
N ASN A 415 29.64 9.41 -14.66
CA ASN A 415 29.60 9.10 -13.22
C ASN A 415 29.68 10.35 -12.32
N GLU A 416 30.47 11.35 -12.71
CA GLU A 416 30.74 12.58 -11.96
C GLU A 416 29.52 13.49 -11.82
N ALA A 417 28.52 13.35 -12.69
CA ALA A 417 27.36 14.23 -12.69
C ALA A 417 26.35 13.94 -11.56
N SER A 418 26.63 13.00 -10.66
CA SER A 418 25.69 12.57 -9.61
C SER A 418 26.13 12.94 -8.19
N PHE A 419 27.40 13.29 -7.98
CA PHE A 419 27.96 13.62 -6.68
C PHE A 419 28.43 15.07 -6.68
N PHE A 420 27.90 15.84 -5.75
CA PHE A 420 28.33 17.22 -5.55
C PHE A 420 28.78 17.42 -4.11
N ILE A 421 29.91 18.10 -3.93
CA ILE A 421 30.41 18.47 -2.62
C ILE A 421 30.51 19.98 -2.48
N SER A 422 30.48 20.47 -1.25
CA SER A 422 30.63 21.89 -0.93
C SER A 422 31.45 22.07 0.34
N SER A 423 32.15 23.20 0.41
CA SER A 423 32.83 23.69 1.60
C SER A 423 31.88 24.58 2.41
N ASN A 424 32.40 25.61 3.07
CA ASN A 424 31.61 26.51 3.90
C ASN A 424 30.73 27.49 3.09
N ASP A 425 30.97 27.63 1.79
CA ASP A 425 30.30 28.60 0.90
C ASP A 425 28.91 28.14 0.41
N SER A 426 28.54 26.89 0.66
CA SER A 426 27.31 26.26 0.15
C SER A 426 27.20 26.23 -1.39
N ILE A 427 28.31 26.45 -2.10
CA ILE A 427 28.41 26.27 -3.55
C ILE A 427 28.80 24.81 -3.81
N PHE A 428 27.99 24.11 -4.60
CA PHE A 428 28.15 22.68 -4.85
C PHE A 428 28.86 22.42 -6.18
N TYR A 429 30.02 21.79 -6.10
CA TYR A 429 30.86 21.42 -7.24
C TYR A 429 30.76 19.92 -7.50
N LYS A 430 30.85 19.53 -8.77
CA LYS A 430 30.91 18.10 -9.13
C LYS A 430 32.15 17.48 -8.51
N SER A 431 32.02 16.25 -8.03
CA SER A 431 33.12 15.56 -7.35
C SER A 431 33.48 14.25 -8.04
N ASN A 432 34.77 13.92 -7.98
CA ASN A 432 35.26 12.59 -8.20
C ASN A 432 34.74 11.67 -7.10
N ALA A 433 34.41 10.43 -7.46
CA ALA A 433 33.84 9.46 -6.54
C ALA A 433 34.55 8.12 -6.63
N ARG A 434 35.03 7.61 -5.48
CA ARG A 434 35.59 6.26 -5.35
C ARG A 434 34.91 5.52 -4.21
N VAL A 435 34.71 4.21 -4.37
CA VAL A 435 34.15 3.34 -3.34
C VAL A 435 35.21 2.35 -2.85
N LYS A 436 35.22 2.07 -1.55
CA LYS A 436 36.03 1.00 -0.94
C LYS A 436 35.28 0.43 0.25
N GLY A 437 34.91 -0.85 0.16
CA GLY A 437 34.09 -1.50 1.20
C GLY A 437 32.75 -0.79 1.34
N ASN A 438 32.44 -0.35 2.56
CA ASN A 438 31.21 0.37 2.89
C ASN A 438 31.34 1.91 2.80
N LYS A 439 32.43 2.44 2.24
CA LYS A 439 32.69 3.88 2.20
C LYS A 439 32.73 4.43 0.77
N LEU A 440 32.16 5.61 0.61
CA LEU A 440 32.27 6.48 -0.56
C LEU A 440 33.20 7.63 -0.20
N PHE A 441 34.20 7.89 -1.05
CA PHE A 441 35.12 9.01 -0.89
C PHE A 441 34.93 9.96 -2.06
N LEU A 442 34.87 11.26 -1.75
CA LEU A 442 34.57 12.34 -2.67
C LEU A 442 35.63 13.42 -2.60
N SER A 443 36.10 13.90 -3.75
CA SER A 443 37.04 15.01 -3.85
C SER A 443 36.75 15.88 -5.08
N CYS A 444 37.18 17.14 -5.02
CA CYS A 444 37.08 18.11 -6.11
C CYS A 444 38.27 19.06 -5.95
N ASP A 445 39.03 19.31 -7.01
CA ASP A 445 40.24 20.15 -6.93
C ASP A 445 39.89 21.62 -6.59
N GLU A 446 38.67 22.03 -6.90
CA GLU A 446 38.11 23.36 -6.61
C GLU A 446 37.51 23.48 -5.19
N VAL A 447 37.42 22.38 -4.42
CA VAL A 447 36.81 22.38 -3.09
C VAL A 447 37.82 21.90 -2.05
N ASP A 448 38.44 22.86 -1.39
CA ASP A 448 39.21 22.61 -0.17
C ASP A 448 38.27 22.36 1.01
N ASN A 449 38.68 21.46 1.90
CA ASN A 449 37.97 21.13 3.13
C ASN A 449 36.45 20.90 2.97
N PRO A 450 36.03 19.91 2.15
CA PRO A 450 34.61 19.66 1.90
C PRO A 450 33.90 19.18 3.17
N ILE A 451 32.66 19.64 3.39
CA ILE A 451 31.85 19.34 4.59
C ILE A 451 30.40 18.99 4.28
N ALA A 452 29.98 19.11 3.03
CA ALA A 452 28.64 18.77 2.59
C ALA A 452 28.66 17.97 1.28
N VAL A 453 27.70 17.06 1.13
CA VAL A 453 27.52 16.20 -0.04
C VAL A 453 26.06 16.15 -0.45
N HIS A 454 25.81 16.23 -1.75
CA HIS A 454 24.56 15.88 -2.41
C HIS A 454 24.80 14.72 -3.39
N TYR A 455 24.02 13.65 -3.27
CA TYR A 455 23.99 12.54 -4.22
C TYR A 455 22.62 12.43 -4.88
N GLY A 456 22.57 12.58 -6.20
CA GLY A 456 21.35 12.43 -7.00
C GLY A 456 20.19 13.34 -6.56
N PHE A 457 20.50 14.49 -5.96
CA PHE A 457 19.54 15.34 -5.27
C PHE A 457 18.83 16.33 -6.22
N GLU A 458 18.23 15.79 -7.27
CA GLU A 458 17.48 16.51 -8.30
C GLU A 458 16.13 15.82 -8.56
N ASN A 459 15.14 16.47 -9.16
CA ASN A 459 13.86 15.81 -9.48
C ASN A 459 14.07 14.52 -10.28
N TYR A 460 14.85 14.60 -11.35
CA TYR A 460 15.27 13.47 -12.17
C TYR A 460 16.79 13.35 -12.19
N LYS A 461 17.30 12.32 -11.53
CA LYS A 461 18.67 11.83 -11.69
C LYS A 461 18.66 10.32 -11.45
N MET A 462 19.19 9.56 -12.42
CA MET A 462 19.33 8.12 -12.25
C MET A 462 20.43 7.81 -11.25
N GLY A 463 20.15 6.92 -10.31
CA GLY A 463 21.11 6.47 -9.30
C GLY A 463 22.20 5.59 -9.92
N ILE A 464 23.44 5.85 -9.51
CA ILE A 464 24.63 5.11 -9.97
C ILE A 464 25.35 4.37 -8.85
N LEU A 465 25.03 4.65 -7.59
CA LEU A 465 25.58 4.00 -6.41
C LEU A 465 24.66 2.84 -5.98
N PHE A 466 25.24 1.67 -5.78
CA PHE A 466 24.53 0.44 -5.41
C PHE A 466 25.31 -0.33 -4.35
N SER A 467 24.65 -1.26 -3.67
CA SER A 467 25.34 -2.39 -3.05
C SER A 467 25.84 -3.38 -4.12
N SER A 468 26.80 -4.22 -3.77
CA SER A 468 27.25 -5.31 -4.65
C SER A 468 26.13 -6.30 -5.01
N GLY A 469 25.12 -6.49 -4.16
CA GLY A 469 23.91 -7.26 -4.46
C GLY A 469 22.92 -6.56 -5.40
N GLY A 470 23.24 -5.36 -5.88
CA GLY A 470 22.49 -4.66 -6.92
C GLY A 470 21.33 -3.80 -6.41
N LEU A 471 21.25 -3.50 -5.11
CA LEU A 471 20.25 -2.59 -4.55
C LEU A 471 20.74 -1.14 -4.65
N PRO A 472 19.94 -0.22 -5.25
CA PRO A 472 20.35 1.17 -5.41
C PRO A 472 20.36 1.91 -4.07
N VAL A 473 21.27 2.87 -3.94
CA VAL A 473 21.28 3.84 -2.85
C VAL A 473 20.29 4.96 -3.14
N SER A 474 19.57 5.40 -2.12
CA SER A 474 18.67 6.54 -2.20
C SER A 474 19.41 7.83 -2.54
N SER A 475 18.75 8.81 -3.18
CA SER A 475 19.29 10.17 -3.22
C SER A 475 19.36 10.74 -1.80
N PHE A 476 20.46 11.38 -1.44
CA PHE A 476 20.65 11.93 -0.10
C PHE A 476 21.41 13.26 -0.15
N ARG A 477 21.33 13.97 0.95
CA ARG A 477 22.24 15.06 1.30
C ARG A 477 22.71 14.88 2.74
N MET A 478 23.96 15.22 2.99
CA MET A 478 24.53 15.26 4.33
C MET A 478 25.42 16.49 4.43
N ASN A 479 25.49 17.08 5.62
CA ASN A 479 26.42 18.16 5.91
C ASN A 479 26.93 18.01 7.36
N ALA A 480 28.09 18.61 7.63
CA ALA A 480 28.68 18.64 8.97
C ALA A 480 28.23 19.85 9.81
N TRP A 481 27.32 20.68 9.28
CA TRP A 481 26.75 21.82 10.00
C TRP A 481 25.75 21.35 11.07
N LYS A 482 25.76 22.00 12.24
CA LYS A 482 24.78 21.78 13.31
C LYS A 482 23.43 22.39 12.98
#